data_AF-A0A813ECV8-F1
#
_entry.id   AF-A0A813ECV8-F1
#
_cell.length_a   1.000
_cell.length_b   1.000
_cell.length_c   1.000
_cell.angle_alpha   90.00
_cell.angle_beta   90.00
_cell.angle_gamma   90.00
#
_symmetry.space_group_name_H-M   'P 1'
#
loop_
_entity.id
_entity.type
_entity.pdbx_description
1 polymer ?
#
loop_
_entity_poly.entity_id
_entity_poly.type
_entity_poly.pdbx_seq_one_letter_code
_entity_poly.pdbx_strand_id
1 'polypeptide(L)'
;MHRQALFATHRGNITALLLEGLAAVEGGGGLAGAPPPRPSSLRLLVLGAGNLNDLDVARLLHHSGRSLDVLAVDLDGEAVRQGVLRQGGAWFQQARWQVLQTDLSGILKTQQCRHLNVLLLDRPDDFAVLCAAVAYAHLMSLVSLLAVGGFGLFVSDVCDARTCPCRPSMRPLTCLETHRERLFFDILELPNLLRSPDFVAAGVDPSSVSLSEPW
;
A
#
# COMPACT_ATOMS: atom_id res chain seq x y z
N MET A 1 -8.87 -3.83 25.67
CA MET A 1 -9.88 -3.03 24.93
C MET A 1 -9.25 -2.01 23.96
N HIS A 2 -8.18 -1.29 24.31
CA HIS A 2 -7.58 -0.25 23.44
C HIS A 2 -7.13 -0.73 22.04
N ARG A 3 -6.48 -1.90 21.94
CA ARG A 3 -5.94 -2.42 20.66
C ARG A 3 -7.02 -2.75 19.62
N GLN A 4 -8.17 -3.28 20.05
CA GLN A 4 -9.28 -3.58 19.14
C GLN A 4 -9.90 -2.30 18.56
N ALA A 5 -9.98 -1.24 19.35
CA ALA A 5 -10.43 0.07 18.88
C ALA A 5 -9.48 0.64 17.82
N LEU A 6 -8.17 0.55 18.04
CA LEU A 6 -7.17 1.01 17.06
C LEU A 6 -7.31 0.31 15.70
N PHE A 7 -7.44 -1.02 15.68
CA PHE A 7 -7.64 -1.76 14.43
C PHE A 7 -8.97 -1.42 13.76
N ALA A 8 -10.05 -1.24 14.53
CA ALA A 8 -11.34 -0.86 13.98
C ALA A 8 -11.28 0.54 13.34
N THR A 9 -10.62 1.51 13.99
CA THR A 9 -10.38 2.85 13.45
C THR A 9 -9.51 2.80 12.20
N HIS A 10 -8.40 2.07 12.23
CA HIS A 10 -7.50 1.92 11.08
C HIS A 10 -8.23 1.36 9.85
N ARG A 11 -8.97 0.25 10.03
CA ARG A 11 -9.84 -0.32 8.98
C ARG A 11 -10.85 0.70 8.46
N GLY A 12 -11.47 1.46 9.35
CA GLY A 12 -12.43 2.50 9.00
C GLY A 12 -11.82 3.59 8.12
N ASN A 13 -10.59 4.02 8.44
CA ASN A 13 -9.85 5.04 7.70
C ASN A 13 -9.43 4.54 6.31
N ILE A 14 -8.83 3.34 6.23
CA ILE A 14 -8.44 2.74 4.94
C ILE A 14 -9.66 2.59 4.03
N THR A 15 -10.77 2.08 4.57
CA THR A 15 -12.00 1.91 3.79
C THR A 15 -12.55 3.26 3.33
N ALA A 16 -12.50 4.31 4.16
CA ALA A 16 -12.93 5.65 3.76
C ALA A 16 -12.08 6.20 2.61
N LEU A 17 -10.76 6.07 2.69
CA LEU A 17 -9.85 6.51 1.62
C LEU A 17 -10.08 5.76 0.31
N LEU A 18 -10.36 4.45 0.37
CA LEU A 18 -10.73 3.68 -0.83
C LEU A 18 -12.04 4.18 -1.45
N LEU A 19 -13.04 4.51 -0.63
CA LEU A 19 -14.32 5.05 -1.12
C LEU A 19 -14.14 6.44 -1.75
N GLU A 20 -13.32 7.29 -1.15
CA GLU A 20 -12.98 8.61 -1.70
C GLU A 20 -12.26 8.48 -3.05
N GLY A 21 -11.28 7.58 -3.16
CA GLY A 21 -10.58 7.30 -4.42
C GLY A 21 -11.52 6.76 -5.50
N LEU A 22 -12.44 5.86 -5.13
CA LEU A 22 -13.47 5.36 -6.06
C LEU A 22 -14.38 6.49 -6.55
N ALA A 23 -14.84 7.36 -5.65
CA ALA A 23 -15.69 8.50 -6.01
C ALA A 23 -14.96 9.49 -6.92
N ALA A 24 -13.67 9.75 -6.67
CA ALA A 24 -12.85 10.62 -7.51
C ALA A 24 -12.70 10.09 -8.93
N VAL A 25 -12.42 8.78 -9.09
CA VAL A 25 -12.34 8.12 -10.40
C VAL A 25 -13.69 8.15 -11.13
N GLU A 26 -14.80 7.95 -10.42
CA GLU A 26 -16.14 8.00 -11.02
C GLU A 26 -16.60 9.42 -11.38
N GLY A 27 -16.10 10.44 -10.67
CA GLY A 27 -16.44 11.85 -10.88
C GLY A 27 -15.58 12.56 -11.93
N GLY A 28 -14.38 12.05 -12.25
CA GLY A 28 -13.40 12.68 -13.14
C GLY A 28 -13.74 12.72 -14.64
N GLY A 29 -14.95 12.32 -15.04
CA GLY A 29 -15.40 12.26 -16.44
C GLY A 29 -15.73 13.61 -17.09
N GLY A 30 -14.89 14.63 -16.91
CA GLY A 30 -15.09 15.99 -17.43
C GLY A 30 -14.77 16.19 -18.93
N LEU A 31 -14.46 15.14 -19.68
CA LEU A 31 -14.35 15.23 -21.14
C LEU A 31 -15.75 15.17 -21.74
N ALA A 32 -16.08 16.11 -22.63
CA ALA A 32 -17.41 16.42 -23.18
C ALA A 32 -18.11 15.29 -24.00
N GLY A 33 -17.80 14.02 -23.74
CA GLY A 33 -18.48 12.84 -24.27
C GLY A 33 -19.33 12.15 -23.19
N ALA A 34 -20.29 11.34 -23.62
CA ALA A 34 -21.05 10.49 -22.69
C ALA A 34 -20.08 9.61 -21.88
N PRO A 35 -20.26 9.49 -20.55
CA PRO A 35 -19.38 8.68 -19.72
C PRO A 35 -19.39 7.22 -20.20
N PRO A 36 -18.23 6.53 -20.19
CA PRO A 36 -18.20 5.11 -20.52
C PRO A 36 -19.14 4.33 -19.58
N PRO A 37 -19.76 3.23 -20.06
CA PRO A 37 -20.63 2.43 -19.24
C PRO A 37 -19.87 1.94 -17.99
N ARG A 38 -20.48 2.13 -16.81
CA ARG A 38 -19.89 1.67 -15.56
C ARG A 38 -19.78 0.15 -15.58
N PRO A 39 -18.61 -0.44 -15.28
CA PRO A 39 -18.48 -1.88 -15.22
C PRO A 39 -19.35 -2.43 -14.09
N SER A 40 -19.99 -3.59 -14.32
CA SER A 40 -20.85 -4.25 -13.33
C SER A 40 -20.10 -4.69 -12.06
N SER A 41 -18.77 -4.84 -12.15
CA SER A 41 -17.90 -5.29 -11.07
C SER A 41 -16.74 -4.32 -10.83
N LEU A 42 -16.40 -4.08 -9.58
CA LEU A 42 -15.16 -3.41 -9.14
C LEU A 42 -14.03 -4.42 -9.09
N ARG A 43 -12.81 -4.03 -9.48
CA ARG A 43 -11.62 -4.88 -9.34
C ARG A 43 -10.72 -4.30 -8.26
N LEU A 44 -10.40 -5.10 -7.26
CA LEU A 44 -9.55 -4.71 -6.13
C LEU A 44 -8.37 -5.67 -6.01
N LEU A 45 -7.16 -5.14 -6.13
CA LEU A 45 -5.92 -5.85 -5.82
C LEU A 45 -5.44 -5.44 -4.43
N VAL A 46 -5.26 -6.40 -3.53
CA VAL A 46 -4.75 -6.17 -2.18
C VAL A 46 -3.40 -6.85 -2.05
N LEU A 47 -2.35 -6.06 -1.87
CA LEU A 47 -0.97 -6.52 -1.72
C LEU A 47 -0.57 -6.46 -0.25
N GLY A 48 0.05 -7.52 0.27
CA GLY A 48 0.31 -7.63 1.71
C GLY A 48 -1.00 -7.77 2.47
N ALA A 49 -1.93 -8.55 1.91
CA ALA A 49 -3.30 -8.65 2.41
C ALA A 49 -3.40 -9.17 3.85
N GLY A 50 -2.35 -9.83 4.36
CA GLY A 50 -2.28 -10.39 5.69
C GLY A 50 -3.51 -11.24 5.99
N ASN A 51 -4.28 -10.82 6.98
CA ASN A 51 -5.50 -11.52 7.38
C ASN A 51 -6.80 -10.75 7.00
N LEU A 52 -6.68 -9.77 6.09
CA LEU A 52 -7.72 -8.89 5.55
C LEU A 52 -8.51 -8.09 6.62
N ASN A 53 -7.89 -7.78 7.76
CA ASN A 53 -8.49 -6.98 8.83
C ASN A 53 -8.58 -5.48 8.49
N ASP A 54 -7.82 -4.99 7.54
CA ASP A 54 -7.71 -3.55 7.23
C ASP A 54 -8.79 -3.06 6.27
N LEU A 55 -9.57 -3.98 5.69
CA LEU A 55 -10.63 -3.68 4.72
C LEU A 55 -12.00 -4.06 5.28
N ASP A 56 -12.97 -3.16 5.08
CA ASP A 56 -14.40 -3.43 5.28
C ASP A 56 -15.09 -3.62 3.93
N VAL A 57 -15.08 -4.85 3.45
CA VAL A 57 -15.63 -5.20 2.12
C VAL A 57 -17.15 -5.04 2.07
N ALA A 58 -17.84 -5.24 3.19
CA ALA A 58 -19.28 -5.02 3.27
C ALA A 58 -19.62 -3.56 2.96
N ARG A 59 -18.85 -2.61 3.54
CA ARG A 59 -19.01 -1.18 3.28
C ARG A 59 -18.67 -0.81 1.84
N LEU A 60 -17.63 -1.40 1.24
CA LEU A 60 -17.28 -1.19 -0.17
C LEU A 60 -18.41 -1.65 -1.13
N LEU A 61 -18.95 -2.84 -0.90
CA LEU A 61 -20.06 -3.40 -1.68
C LEU A 61 -21.33 -2.54 -1.52
N HIS A 62 -21.67 -2.18 -0.28
CA HIS A 62 -22.84 -1.36 0.01
C HIS A 62 -22.77 0.02 -0.66
N HIS A 63 -21.61 0.69 -0.58
CA HIS A 63 -21.44 2.02 -1.17
C HIS A 63 -21.46 1.99 -2.69
N SER A 64 -20.78 1.01 -3.30
CA SER A 64 -20.67 0.94 -4.76
C SER A 64 -21.91 0.42 -5.45
N GLY A 65 -22.74 -0.39 -4.77
CA GLY A 65 -23.88 -1.08 -5.36
C GLY A 65 -23.48 -2.08 -6.46
N ARG A 66 -22.21 -2.50 -6.49
CA ARG A 66 -21.60 -3.34 -7.52
C ARG A 66 -21.04 -4.63 -6.91
N SER A 67 -20.85 -5.65 -7.75
CA SER A 67 -20.04 -6.79 -7.33
C SER A 67 -18.57 -6.40 -7.20
N LEU A 68 -17.79 -7.20 -6.48
CA LEU A 68 -16.36 -6.96 -6.29
C LEU A 68 -15.56 -8.20 -6.70
N ASP A 69 -14.62 -8.05 -7.61
CA ASP A 69 -13.58 -9.05 -7.90
C ASP A 69 -12.33 -8.68 -7.10
N VAL A 70 -12.02 -9.45 -6.07
CA VAL A 70 -10.86 -9.22 -5.18
C VAL A 70 -9.77 -10.24 -5.47
N LEU A 71 -8.57 -9.75 -5.79
CA LEU A 71 -7.35 -10.53 -5.77
C LEU A 71 -6.54 -10.13 -4.54
N ALA A 72 -6.49 -11.01 -3.54
CA ALA A 72 -5.72 -10.82 -2.32
C ALA A 72 -4.40 -11.60 -2.42
N VAL A 73 -3.28 -10.90 -2.25
CA VAL A 73 -1.94 -11.45 -2.43
C VAL A 73 -1.15 -11.30 -1.13
N ASP A 74 -0.62 -12.41 -0.63
CA ASP A 74 0.22 -12.45 0.56
C ASP A 74 1.16 -13.67 0.55
N LEU A 75 2.20 -13.65 1.38
CA LEU A 75 3.05 -14.82 1.60
C LEU A 75 2.33 -15.90 2.43
N ASP A 76 1.49 -15.47 3.37
CA ASP A 76 0.65 -16.35 4.17
C ASP A 76 -0.76 -16.46 3.57
N GLY A 77 -0.87 -17.30 2.54
CA GLY A 77 -2.17 -17.56 1.89
C GLY A 77 -3.22 -18.13 2.84
N GLU A 78 -2.83 -18.77 3.95
CA GLU A 78 -3.77 -19.29 4.93
C GLU A 78 -4.37 -18.17 5.78
N ALA A 79 -3.55 -17.23 6.26
CA ALA A 79 -4.03 -16.04 6.95
C ALA A 79 -5.05 -15.27 6.09
N VAL A 80 -4.78 -15.12 4.79
CA VAL A 80 -5.68 -14.46 3.83
C VAL A 80 -7.00 -15.23 3.72
N ARG A 81 -6.96 -16.55 3.50
CA ARG A 81 -8.18 -17.38 3.40
C ARG A 81 -9.04 -17.29 4.66
N GLN A 82 -8.43 -17.34 5.84
CA GLN A 82 -9.14 -17.13 7.10
C GLN A 82 -9.73 -15.71 7.20
N GLY A 83 -9.02 -14.71 6.67
CA GLY A 83 -9.52 -13.35 6.51
C GLY A 83 -10.79 -13.29 5.65
N VAL A 84 -10.75 -13.89 4.46
CA VAL A 84 -11.90 -13.98 3.54
C VAL A 84 -13.10 -14.62 4.23
N LEU A 85 -12.91 -15.74 4.93
CA LEU A 85 -14.00 -16.40 5.67
C LEU A 85 -14.61 -15.51 6.76
N ARG A 86 -13.79 -14.74 7.48
CA ARG A 86 -14.26 -13.78 8.50
C ARG A 86 -15.02 -12.59 7.94
N GLN A 87 -14.78 -12.23 6.68
CA GLN A 87 -15.57 -11.21 5.96
C GLN A 87 -16.98 -11.72 5.59
N GLY A 88 -17.30 -13.00 5.89
CA GLY A 88 -18.57 -13.65 5.60
C GLY A 88 -19.82 -12.90 6.11
N GLY A 89 -20.93 -13.09 5.39
CA GLY A 89 -22.21 -12.40 5.60
C GLY A 89 -23.10 -12.50 4.36
N ALA A 90 -24.22 -11.78 4.34
CA ALA A 90 -25.15 -11.77 3.20
C ALA A 90 -24.50 -11.26 1.89
N TRP A 91 -23.45 -10.45 1.99
CA TRP A 91 -22.70 -9.86 0.88
C TRP A 91 -21.58 -10.74 0.34
N PHE A 92 -21.24 -11.85 1.00
CA PHE A 92 -20.10 -12.68 0.60
C PHE A 92 -20.22 -13.17 -0.86
N GLN A 93 -21.44 -13.48 -1.30
CA GLN A 93 -21.73 -13.93 -2.67
C GLN A 93 -21.62 -12.80 -3.72
N GLN A 94 -21.57 -11.53 -3.28
CA GLN A 94 -21.38 -10.37 -4.16
C GLN A 94 -19.90 -10.07 -4.41
N ALA A 95 -19.00 -10.75 -3.70
CA ALA A 95 -17.56 -10.66 -3.91
C ALA A 95 -17.00 -11.98 -4.45
N ARG A 96 -16.26 -11.91 -5.57
CA ARG A 96 -15.46 -13.01 -6.10
C ARG A 96 -14.06 -12.89 -5.54
N TRP A 97 -13.64 -13.89 -4.79
CA TRP A 97 -12.33 -13.90 -4.13
C TRP A 97 -11.34 -14.78 -4.87
N GLN A 98 -10.14 -14.26 -5.09
CA GLN A 98 -8.96 -15.00 -5.49
C GLN A 98 -7.86 -14.75 -4.46
N VAL A 99 -7.25 -15.82 -3.97
CA VAL A 99 -6.11 -15.74 -3.05
C VAL A 99 -4.89 -16.25 -3.79
N LEU A 100 -3.89 -15.39 -3.91
CA LEU A 100 -2.59 -15.75 -4.48
C LEU A 100 -1.54 -15.77 -3.37
N GLN A 101 -1.03 -16.96 -3.08
CA GLN A 101 0.09 -17.11 -2.15
C GLN A 101 1.40 -16.94 -2.92
N THR A 102 2.04 -15.79 -2.77
CA THR A 102 3.32 -15.51 -3.44
C THR A 102 4.13 -14.46 -2.69
N ASP A 103 5.45 -14.50 -2.90
CA ASP A 103 6.33 -13.45 -2.42
C ASP A 103 6.09 -12.19 -3.26
N LEU A 104 5.45 -11.21 -2.63
CA LEU A 104 5.43 -9.86 -3.16
C LEU A 104 6.85 -9.33 -3.03
N SER A 105 7.47 -9.03 -4.17
CA SER A 105 8.88 -8.60 -4.33
C SER A 105 9.50 -7.73 -3.23
N GLY A 106 8.71 -7.02 -2.42
CA GLY A 106 9.12 -6.42 -1.15
C GLY A 106 9.84 -7.36 -0.17
N ILE A 107 9.50 -8.64 -0.06
CA ILE A 107 10.22 -9.57 0.85
C ILE A 107 11.58 -9.94 0.25
N LEU A 108 11.65 -10.33 -1.03
CA LEU A 108 12.94 -10.49 -1.72
C LEU A 108 13.80 -9.22 -1.66
N LYS A 109 13.19 -8.04 -1.83
CA LYS A 109 13.88 -6.74 -1.73
C LYS A 109 14.37 -6.46 -0.32
N THR A 110 13.60 -6.78 0.71
CA THR A 110 14.02 -6.61 2.12
C THR A 110 15.17 -7.57 2.46
N GLN A 111 15.11 -8.81 2.00
CA GLN A 111 16.19 -9.79 2.18
C GLN A 111 17.45 -9.40 1.40
N GLN A 112 17.31 -8.89 0.17
CA GLN A 112 18.41 -8.32 -0.60
C GLN A 112 19.01 -7.11 0.11
N CYS A 113 18.20 -6.17 0.59
CA CYS A 113 18.67 -5.02 1.36
C CYS A 113 19.38 -5.44 2.63
N ARG A 114 18.92 -6.49 3.33
CA ARG A 114 19.59 -7.02 4.53
C ARG A 114 20.98 -7.58 4.20
N HIS A 115 21.12 -8.38 3.15
CA HIS A 115 22.41 -8.92 2.73
C HIS A 115 23.35 -7.82 2.22
N LEU A 116 22.82 -6.86 1.47
CA LEU A 116 23.57 -5.72 0.96
C LEU A 116 23.99 -4.75 2.07
N ASN A 117 23.19 -4.61 3.14
CA ASN A 117 23.56 -3.83 4.32
C ASN A 117 24.82 -4.39 5.00
N VAL A 118 24.96 -5.72 5.07
CA VAL A 118 26.18 -6.35 5.61
C VAL A 118 27.40 -5.99 4.75
N LEU A 119 27.24 -5.90 3.43
CA LEU A 119 28.32 -5.58 2.49
C LEU A 119 28.63 -4.07 2.40
N LEU A 120 27.64 -3.22 2.66
CA LEU A 120 27.73 -1.76 2.54
C LEU A 120 27.82 -1.05 3.90
N LEU A 121 28.11 -1.78 4.97
CA LEU A 121 28.11 -1.24 6.33
C LEU A 121 29.04 -0.03 6.50
N ASP A 122 30.20 -0.06 5.82
CA ASP A 122 31.20 1.02 5.86
C ASP A 122 30.98 2.08 4.75
N ARG A 123 29.86 2.01 4.01
CA ARG A 123 29.50 2.89 2.90
C ARG A 123 28.05 3.36 3.00
N PRO A 124 27.74 4.21 4.00
CA PRO A 124 26.37 4.63 4.29
C PRO A 124 25.70 5.35 3.12
N ASP A 125 26.45 6.14 2.34
CA ASP A 125 25.92 6.86 1.17
C ASP A 125 25.54 5.89 0.04
N ASP A 126 26.40 4.90 -0.25
CA ASP A 126 26.11 3.84 -1.24
C ASP A 126 24.87 3.03 -0.83
N PHE A 127 24.74 2.72 0.46
CA PHE A 127 23.57 2.01 0.99
C PHE A 127 22.28 2.85 0.84
N ALA A 128 22.33 4.15 1.13
CA ALA A 128 21.20 5.05 0.96
C ALA A 128 20.76 5.13 -0.52
N VAL A 129 21.71 5.27 -1.46
CA VAL A 129 21.44 5.28 -2.90
C VAL A 129 20.80 3.96 -3.35
N LEU A 130 21.31 2.82 -2.87
CA LEU A 130 20.73 1.52 -3.16
C LEU A 130 19.28 1.40 -2.63
N CYS A 131 19.04 1.78 -1.37
CA CYS A 131 17.71 1.75 -0.78
C CYS A 131 16.73 2.63 -1.59
N ALA A 132 17.14 3.84 -1.97
CA ALA A 132 16.35 4.74 -2.81
C ALA A 132 16.04 4.11 -4.18
N ALA A 133 17.02 3.46 -4.83
CA ALA A 133 16.81 2.78 -6.11
C ALA A 133 15.83 1.59 -5.99
N VAL A 134 15.95 0.79 -4.92
CA VAL A 134 15.05 -0.36 -4.66
C VAL A 134 13.63 0.12 -4.38
N ALA A 135 13.49 1.16 -3.56
CA ALA A 135 12.25 1.86 -3.26
C ALA A 135 11.57 2.39 -4.53
N TYR A 136 12.30 3.13 -5.35
CA TYR A 136 11.83 3.65 -6.63
C TYR A 136 11.35 2.52 -7.55
N ALA A 137 12.16 1.48 -7.75
CA ALA A 137 11.79 0.36 -8.60
C ALA A 137 10.55 -0.39 -8.07
N HIS A 138 10.37 -0.43 -6.74
CA HIS A 138 9.18 -1.03 -6.12
C HIS A 138 7.93 -0.22 -6.41
N LEU A 139 7.97 1.09 -6.15
CA LEU A 139 6.85 1.99 -6.42
C LEU A 139 6.47 2.01 -7.90
N MET A 140 7.44 2.01 -8.81
CA MET A 140 7.18 1.90 -10.25
C MET A 140 6.48 0.58 -10.61
N SER A 141 6.86 -0.54 -9.99
CA SER A 141 6.14 -1.80 -10.17
C SER A 141 4.70 -1.70 -9.66
N LEU A 142 4.46 -1.08 -8.50
CA LEU A 142 3.10 -0.89 -7.97
C LEU A 142 2.23 -0.03 -8.89
N VAL A 143 2.78 1.06 -9.43
CA VAL A 143 2.08 1.93 -10.40
C VAL A 143 1.75 1.16 -11.68
N SER A 144 2.66 0.31 -12.17
CA SER A 144 2.42 -0.49 -13.36
C SER A 144 1.30 -1.54 -13.22
N LEU A 145 0.90 -1.86 -11.99
CA LEU A 145 -0.24 -2.76 -11.71
C LEU A 145 -1.59 -2.03 -11.79
N LEU A 146 -1.60 -0.70 -11.81
CA LEU A 146 -2.82 0.07 -11.92
C LEU A 146 -3.40 -0.06 -13.33
N ALA A 147 -4.70 -0.35 -13.42
CA ALA A 147 -5.40 -0.23 -14.68
C ALA A 147 -5.43 1.25 -15.11
N VAL A 148 -5.53 1.50 -16.42
CA VAL A 148 -5.70 2.86 -16.95
C VAL A 148 -6.94 3.50 -16.31
N GLY A 149 -6.76 4.67 -15.69
CA GLY A 149 -7.81 5.39 -14.95
C GLY A 149 -8.15 4.78 -13.58
N GLY A 150 -7.42 3.76 -13.13
CA GLY A 150 -7.49 3.26 -11.76
C GLY A 150 -6.78 4.17 -10.78
N PHE A 151 -6.96 3.90 -9.49
CA PHE A 151 -6.23 4.56 -8.42
C PHE A 151 -5.58 3.52 -7.50
N GLY A 152 -4.53 3.91 -6.80
CA GLY A 152 -3.85 3.10 -5.80
C GLY A 152 -3.90 3.77 -4.42
N LEU A 153 -4.08 2.96 -3.39
CA LEU A 153 -3.88 3.37 -2.00
C LEU A 153 -2.65 2.63 -1.46
N PHE A 154 -1.60 3.39 -1.13
CA PHE A 154 -0.40 2.85 -0.51
C PHE A 154 -0.46 3.10 0.99
N VAL A 155 -0.52 2.02 1.77
CA VAL A 155 -0.49 2.06 3.24
C VAL A 155 0.82 1.45 3.70
N SER A 156 1.52 2.14 4.58
CA SER A 156 2.78 1.66 5.13
C SER A 156 2.89 2.06 6.60
N ASP A 157 3.38 1.13 7.42
CA ASP A 157 3.79 1.43 8.79
C ASP A 157 5.13 2.18 8.73
N VAL A 158 5.09 3.50 8.90
CA VAL A 158 6.30 4.30 8.88
C VAL A 158 6.94 4.34 10.25
N CYS A 159 8.26 4.27 10.26
CA CYS A 159 9.05 4.72 11.39
C CYS A 159 9.90 5.88 10.92
N ASP A 160 9.54 7.09 11.37
CA ASP A 160 10.38 8.25 11.16
C ASP A 160 11.66 8.09 12.00
N ALA A 161 12.80 7.99 11.31
CA ALA A 161 14.12 7.89 11.93
C ALA A 161 14.37 9.06 12.90
N ARG A 162 13.78 10.23 12.64
CA ARG A 162 13.93 11.45 13.45
C ARG A 162 13.10 11.42 14.73
N THR A 163 11.99 10.68 14.74
CA THR A 163 11.15 10.49 15.94
C THR A 163 11.52 9.22 16.71
N CYS A 164 12.45 8.43 16.19
CA CYS A 164 13.00 7.30 16.92
C CYS A 164 13.63 7.78 18.25
N PRO A 165 13.19 7.24 19.41
CA PRO A 165 13.67 7.66 20.74
C PRO A 165 15.11 7.22 21.05
N CYS A 166 15.76 6.56 20.09
CA CYS A 166 17.16 6.18 20.12
C CYS A 166 18.07 7.44 20.21
N ARG A 167 18.45 7.79 21.44
CA ARG A 167 19.22 9.00 21.80
C ARG A 167 20.53 9.17 20.99
N PRO A 168 20.98 10.42 20.78
CA PRO A 168 22.23 10.74 20.07
C PRO A 168 23.52 10.21 20.74
N SER A 169 23.45 9.68 21.96
CA SER A 169 24.58 9.07 22.65
C SER A 169 24.82 7.59 22.30
N MET A 170 23.88 6.94 21.60
CA MET A 170 24.13 5.62 21.02
C MET A 170 24.76 5.80 19.65
N ARG A 171 25.85 5.07 19.38
CA ARG A 171 26.50 5.08 18.06
C ARG A 171 25.42 4.89 16.98
N PRO A 172 25.41 5.68 15.89
CA PRO A 172 24.36 5.63 14.87
C PRO A 172 24.01 4.21 14.41
N LEU A 173 25.02 3.34 14.39
CA LEU A 173 24.89 1.92 14.04
C LEU A 173 24.02 1.09 14.98
N THR A 174 24.01 1.27 16.31
CA THR A 174 23.18 0.41 17.20
C THR A 174 21.69 0.76 17.15
N CYS A 175 21.37 2.02 16.91
CA CYS A 175 20.02 2.45 16.55
C CYS A 175 19.59 1.82 15.22
N LEU A 176 20.41 1.97 14.17
CA LEU A 176 20.19 1.36 12.87
C LEU A 176 20.10 -0.16 12.96
N GLU A 177 20.80 -0.82 13.87
CA GLU A 177 20.71 -2.27 14.12
C GLU A 177 19.41 -2.70 14.80
N THR A 178 18.83 -1.83 15.64
CA THR A 178 17.51 -2.06 16.25
C THR A 178 16.38 -1.75 15.25
N HIS A 179 16.67 -0.91 14.24
CA HIS A 179 15.75 -0.52 13.18
C HIS A 179 16.10 -1.14 11.81
N ARG A 180 17.01 -2.12 11.79
CA ARG A 180 17.61 -2.76 10.59
C ARG A 180 16.61 -3.47 9.69
N GLU A 181 15.42 -3.73 10.21
CA GLU A 181 14.31 -4.40 9.52
C GLU A 181 13.32 -3.41 8.89
N ARG A 182 13.51 -2.09 9.07
CA ARG A 182 12.59 -1.07 8.56
C ARG A 182 13.24 -0.39 7.36
N LEU A 183 12.76 -0.74 6.16
CA LEU A 183 13.08 -0.03 4.92
C LEU A 183 12.73 1.46 5.12
N PHE A 184 13.74 2.33 5.07
CA PHE A 184 13.53 3.77 5.22
C PHE A 184 12.99 4.33 3.91
N PHE A 185 11.67 4.50 3.85
CA PHE A 185 11.10 5.57 3.04
C PHE A 185 11.03 6.79 3.94
N ASP A 186 11.67 7.90 3.55
CA ASP A 186 11.20 9.17 4.09
C ASP A 186 9.82 9.40 3.48
N ILE A 187 8.77 9.10 4.24
CA ILE A 187 7.38 9.24 3.79
C ILE A 187 7.07 10.67 3.36
N LEU A 188 7.82 11.66 3.87
CA LEU A 188 7.65 13.05 3.47
C LEU A 188 8.15 13.30 2.04
N GLU A 189 9.09 12.49 1.55
CA GLU A 189 9.60 12.59 0.18
C GLU A 189 8.84 11.69 -0.81
N LEU A 190 8.05 10.72 -0.33
CA LEU A 190 7.24 9.85 -1.19
C LEU A 190 6.32 10.63 -2.15
N PRO A 191 5.59 11.68 -1.72
CA PRO A 191 4.80 12.47 -2.64
C PRO A 191 5.63 13.17 -3.71
N ASN A 192 6.82 13.67 -3.36
CA ASN A 192 7.71 14.32 -4.32
C ASN A 192 8.22 13.31 -5.35
N LEU A 193 8.55 12.10 -4.90
CA LEU A 193 8.96 11.00 -5.77
C LEU A 193 7.85 10.59 -6.74
N LEU A 194 6.63 10.41 -6.26
CA LEU A 194 5.47 10.04 -7.09
C LEU A 194 5.04 11.16 -8.06
N ARG A 195 5.44 12.41 -7.81
CA ARG A 195 5.24 13.54 -8.72
C ARG A 195 6.40 13.77 -9.69
N SER A 196 7.44 12.94 -9.64
CA SER A 196 8.59 13.07 -10.53
C SER A 196 8.24 12.75 -12.00
N PRO A 197 9.02 13.25 -12.99
CA PRO A 197 8.74 13.06 -14.40
C PRO A 197 8.56 11.60 -14.83
N ASP A 198 9.27 10.67 -14.19
CA ASP A 198 9.19 9.25 -14.54
C ASP A 198 7.84 8.64 -14.14
N PHE A 199 7.31 9.00 -12.97
CA PHE A 199 5.98 8.55 -12.53
C PHE A 199 4.86 9.20 -13.36
N VAL A 200 5.06 10.45 -13.77
CA VAL A 200 4.16 11.11 -14.73
C VAL A 200 4.16 10.38 -16.07
N ALA A 201 5.34 10.01 -16.58
CA ALA A 201 5.47 9.21 -17.80
C ALA A 201 4.82 7.82 -17.65
N ALA A 202 4.79 7.27 -16.43
CA ALA A 202 4.07 6.04 -16.10
C ALA A 202 2.55 6.23 -15.88
N GLY A 203 2.02 7.45 -16.03
CA GLY A 203 0.59 7.75 -15.97
C GLY A 203 0.06 8.20 -14.60
N VAL A 204 0.93 8.50 -13.63
CA VAL A 204 0.53 9.12 -12.36
C VAL A 204 0.21 10.59 -12.61
N ASP A 205 -0.98 11.03 -12.21
CA ASP A 205 -1.30 12.46 -12.13
C ASP A 205 -0.67 13.06 -10.86
N PRO A 206 0.27 14.02 -10.97
CA PRO A 206 0.88 14.64 -9.80
C PRO A 206 -0.11 15.27 -8.83
N SER A 207 -1.24 15.76 -9.34
CA SER A 207 -2.28 16.41 -8.56
C SER A 207 -3.15 15.42 -7.78
N SER A 208 -3.16 14.14 -8.16
CA SER A 208 -3.88 13.08 -7.46
C SER A 208 -3.07 12.45 -6.32
N VAL A 209 -1.78 12.82 -6.17
CA VAL A 209 -0.93 12.30 -5.09
C VAL A 209 -1.18 13.09 -3.81
N SER A 210 -1.79 12.42 -2.82
CA SER A 210 -2.07 12.98 -1.50
C SER A 210 -1.48 12.11 -0.38
N LEU A 211 -1.22 12.74 0.77
CA LEU A 211 -0.94 12.08 2.04
C LEU A 211 -2.16 12.24 2.95
N SER A 212 -2.56 11.17 3.62
CA SER A 212 -3.61 11.21 4.64
C SER A 212 -2.98 11.15 6.03
N GLU A 213 -3.44 12.02 6.93
CA GLU A 213 -3.16 11.90 8.37
C GLU A 213 -3.83 10.65 8.97
N PRO A 214 -3.35 10.14 10.13
CA PRO A 214 -2.15 10.59 10.86
C PRO A 214 -0.87 9.95 10.31
N TRP A 215 0.20 10.75 10.22
CA TRP A 215 1.58 10.29 9.96
C TRP A 215 2.44 10.34 11.23
#